data_AF-A0A7J4S6K2-F1
#
_entry.id   AF-A0A7J4S6K2-F1
#
_cell.length_a   1.000
_cell.length_b   1.000
_cell.length_c   1.000
_cell.angle_alpha   90.00
_cell.angle_beta   90.00
_cell.angle_gamma   90.00
#
_symmetry.space_group_name_H-M   'P 1'
#
loop_
_entity.id
_entity.type
_entity.pdbx_description
1 polymer ?
#
loop_
_entity_poly.entity_id
_entity_poly.type
_entity_poly.pdbx_seq_one_letter_code
_entity_poly.pdbx_strand_id
1 'polypeptide(L)'
;MFEKLKRHLERWERGERLDDRALEELEAEFETWLDTELGDIAHQADAGQGEAALGRLTRLNAFASAAATQRPSLANVVGAKAAAFRAALQSIGLSLGAAEFSITLGVPVALSVTLSFRVTPAGEAKPESAK
;
A
#
# COMPACT_ATOMS: atom_id res chain seq x y z
N MET A 1 14.64 -14.30 1.80
CA MET A 1 15.67 -13.41 2.42
C MET A 1 15.04 -12.49 3.45
N PHE A 2 13.85 -11.93 3.21
CA PHE A 2 13.18 -10.96 4.12
C PHE A 2 12.36 -11.56 5.29
N GLU A 3 12.63 -12.80 5.72
CA GLU A 3 11.88 -13.47 6.80
C GLU A 3 11.96 -12.72 8.13
N LYS A 4 13.04 -11.98 8.37
CA LYS A 4 13.19 -11.14 9.58
C LYS A 4 12.24 -9.95 9.57
N LEU A 5 12.12 -9.27 8.43
CA LEU A 5 11.26 -8.09 8.28
C LEU A 5 9.78 -8.46 8.33
N LYS A 6 9.41 -9.61 7.74
CA LYS A 6 8.06 -10.18 7.89
C LYS A 6 7.71 -10.47 9.34
N ARG A 7 8.66 -11.02 10.12
CA ARG A 7 8.44 -11.21 11.57
C ARG A 7 8.26 -9.89 12.31
N HIS A 8 8.97 -8.82 11.93
CA HIS A 8 8.76 -7.50 12.55
C HIS A 8 7.36 -6.94 12.24
N LEU A 9 6.88 -7.13 11.01
CA LEU A 9 5.49 -6.82 10.64
C LEU A 9 4.49 -7.63 11.48
N GLU A 10 4.63 -8.95 11.55
CA GLU A 10 3.72 -9.83 12.31
C GLU A 10 3.70 -9.49 13.81
N ARG A 11 4.86 -9.20 14.40
CA ARG A 11 4.97 -8.77 15.80
C ARG A 11 4.25 -7.45 16.02
N TRP A 12 4.49 -6.48 15.13
CA TRP A 12 3.82 -5.19 15.17
C TRP A 12 2.30 -5.30 15.02
N GLU A 13 1.81 -6.15 14.12
CA GLU A 13 0.38 -6.43 13.94
C GLU A 13 -0.26 -7.04 15.20
N ARG A 14 0.51 -7.74 16.03
CA ARG A 14 0.07 -8.24 17.35
C ARG A 14 0.14 -7.18 18.47
N GLY A 15 0.52 -5.94 18.15
CA GLY A 15 0.64 -4.83 19.09
C GLY A 15 1.99 -4.72 19.78
N GLU A 16 3.00 -5.48 19.36
CA GLU A 16 4.37 -5.31 19.88
C GLU A 16 4.97 -4.00 19.33
N ARG A 17 5.73 -3.29 20.19
CA ARG A 17 6.46 -2.10 19.76
C ARG A 17 7.69 -2.50 18.96
N LEU A 18 8.05 -1.67 17.99
CA LEU A 18 9.34 -1.75 17.31
C LEU A 18 10.42 -1.26 18.29
N ASP A 19 11.18 -2.19 18.85
CA ASP A 19 12.34 -1.88 19.69
C ASP A 19 13.55 -1.42 18.85
N ASP A 20 14.58 -0.89 19.51
CA ASP A 20 15.74 -0.32 18.80
C ASP A 20 16.46 -1.34 17.92
N ARG A 21 16.52 -2.61 18.34
CA ARG A 21 17.12 -3.67 17.55
C ARG A 21 16.30 -3.96 16.30
N ALA A 22 14.97 -4.02 16.41
CA ALA A 22 14.09 -4.19 15.26
C ALA A 22 14.22 -3.02 14.28
N LEU A 23 14.38 -1.80 14.79
CA LEU A 23 14.56 -0.61 13.96
C LEU A 23 15.92 -0.60 13.24
N GLU A 24 17.00 -1.03 13.87
CA GLU A 24 18.31 -1.21 13.21
C GLU A 24 18.26 -2.28 12.11
N GLU A 25 17.61 -3.41 12.40
CA GLU A 25 17.40 -4.47 11.41
C GLU A 25 16.53 -4.00 10.24
N LEU A 26 15.53 -3.15 10.50
CA LEU A 26 14.74 -2.47 9.48
C LEU A 26 15.65 -1.56 8.64
N GLU A 27 16.38 -0.63 9.23
CA GLU A 27 17.21 0.34 8.49
C GLU A 27 18.16 -0.31 7.46
N ALA A 28 18.67 -1.51 7.74
CA ALA A 28 19.58 -2.23 6.85
C ALA A 28 18.91 -2.77 5.57
N GLU A 29 17.65 -3.19 5.63
CA GLU A 29 17.00 -3.96 4.56
C GLU A 29 15.63 -3.39 4.11
N PHE A 30 15.12 -2.38 4.80
CA PHE A 30 13.76 -1.87 4.64
C PHE A 30 13.48 -1.33 3.24
N GLU A 31 14.46 -0.65 2.62
CA GLU A 31 14.31 -0.13 1.26
C GLU A 31 14.06 -1.25 0.24
N THR A 32 14.93 -2.26 0.23
CA THR A 32 14.85 -3.40 -0.69
C THR A 32 13.61 -4.26 -0.40
N TRP A 33 13.23 -4.38 0.87
CA TRP A 33 12.03 -5.10 1.25
C TRP A 33 10.76 -4.39 0.77
N LEU A 34 10.68 -3.06 0.90
CA LEU A 34 9.56 -2.29 0.35
C LEU A 34 9.45 -2.46 -1.16
N ASP A 35 10.55 -2.37 -1.90
CA ASP A 35 10.54 -2.60 -3.36
C ASP A 35 10.01 -3.98 -3.72
N THR A 36 10.45 -5.01 -2.97
CA THR A 36 10.02 -6.39 -3.20
C THR A 36 8.53 -6.56 -2.92
N GLU A 37 8.05 -6.14 -1.74
CA GLU A 37 6.64 -6.32 -1.36
C GLU A 37 5.71 -5.49 -2.25
N LEU A 38 6.10 -4.26 -2.62
CA LEU A 38 5.31 -3.42 -3.53
C LEU A 38 5.26 -4.02 -4.95
N GLY A 39 6.36 -4.59 -5.43
CA GLY A 39 6.39 -5.33 -6.69
C GLY A 39 5.48 -6.55 -6.67
N ASP A 40 5.54 -7.36 -5.60
CA ASP A 40 4.69 -8.53 -5.41
C ASP A 40 3.20 -8.14 -5.32
N ILE A 41 2.88 -7.04 -4.64
CA ILE A 41 1.51 -6.49 -4.55
C ILE A 41 1.01 -6.06 -5.93
N ALA A 42 1.84 -5.35 -6.70
CA ALA A 42 1.49 -4.93 -8.05
C ALA A 42 1.23 -6.15 -8.95
N HIS A 43 2.12 -7.14 -8.93
CA HIS A 43 1.95 -8.38 -9.67
C HIS A 43 0.69 -9.15 -9.27
N GLN A 44 0.37 -9.19 -7.98
CA GLN A 44 -0.84 -9.82 -7.47
C GLN A 44 -2.11 -9.10 -7.98
N ALA A 45 -2.10 -7.77 -7.99
CA ALA A 45 -3.21 -6.98 -8.54
C ALA A 45 -3.37 -7.21 -10.04
N ASP A 46 -2.28 -7.18 -10.81
CA ASP A 46 -2.28 -7.42 -12.25
C ASP A 46 -2.77 -8.84 -12.61
N ALA A 47 -2.59 -9.80 -11.69
CA ALA A 47 -3.13 -11.16 -11.79
C ALA A 47 -4.64 -11.27 -11.44
N GLY A 48 -5.34 -10.14 -11.30
CA GLY A 48 -6.78 -10.08 -11.02
C GLY A 48 -7.14 -10.25 -9.54
N GLN A 49 -6.16 -10.22 -8.63
CA GLN A 49 -6.39 -10.32 -7.18
C GLN A 49 -6.35 -8.95 -6.50
N GLY A 50 -7.03 -7.95 -7.10
CA GLY A 50 -7.01 -6.56 -6.64
C GLY A 50 -7.40 -6.37 -5.17
N GLU A 51 -8.41 -7.09 -4.67
CA GLU A 51 -8.85 -6.97 -3.28
C GLU A 51 -7.79 -7.48 -2.29
N ALA A 52 -7.17 -8.63 -2.59
CA ALA A 52 -6.11 -9.19 -1.77
C ALA A 52 -4.84 -8.30 -1.80
N ALA A 53 -4.51 -7.77 -2.98
CA ALA A 53 -3.41 -6.82 -3.15
C ALA A 53 -3.66 -5.52 -2.37
N LEU A 54 -4.88 -4.98 -2.39
CA LEU A 54 -5.27 -3.82 -1.58
C LEU A 54 -5.07 -4.10 -0.08
N GLY A 55 -5.54 -5.25 0.41
CA GLY A 55 -5.35 -5.65 1.80
C GLY A 55 -3.87 -5.72 2.21
N ARG A 56 -2.99 -6.26 1.35
CA ARG A 56 -1.54 -6.27 1.59
C ARG A 56 -0.93 -4.88 1.56
N LEU A 57 -1.30 -4.05 0.59
CA LEU A 57 -0.82 -2.67 0.49
C LEU A 57 -1.19 -1.87 1.75
N THR A 58 -2.42 -1.97 2.23
CA THR A 58 -2.86 -1.27 3.44
C THR A 58 -2.05 -1.67 4.68
N ARG A 59 -1.77 -2.97 4.86
CA ARG A 59 -0.95 -3.46 5.98
C ARG A 59 0.50 -2.96 5.88
N LEU A 60 1.11 -3.11 4.71
CA LEU A 60 2.46 -2.64 4.45
C LEU A 60 2.58 -1.12 4.69
N ASN A 61 1.58 -0.38 4.23
CA ASN A 61 1.51 1.07 4.38
C ASN A 61 1.43 1.50 5.85
N ALA A 62 0.59 0.83 6.65
CA ALA A 62 0.43 1.12 8.06
C ALA A 62 1.72 0.82 8.83
N PHE A 63 2.36 -0.32 8.54
CA PHE A 63 3.65 -0.67 9.11
C PHE A 63 4.76 0.31 8.71
N ALA A 64 4.85 0.67 7.43
CA ALA A 64 5.84 1.61 6.94
C ALA A 64 5.69 2.99 7.56
N SER A 65 4.46 3.46 7.72
CA SER A 65 4.15 4.70 8.43
C SER A 65 4.55 4.61 9.91
N ALA A 66 4.24 3.49 10.59
CA ALA A 66 4.65 3.27 11.97
C ALA A 66 6.18 3.29 12.11
N ALA A 67 6.92 2.60 11.24
CA ALA A 67 8.37 2.60 11.22
C ALA A 67 8.95 4.01 10.96
N ALA A 68 8.37 4.75 10.01
CA ALA A 68 8.76 6.12 9.68
C ALA A 68 8.57 7.10 10.85
N THR A 69 7.58 6.89 11.72
CA THR A 69 7.39 7.72 12.92
C THR A 69 8.45 7.49 14.00
N GLN A 70 9.15 6.35 13.98
CA GLN A 70 10.17 6.02 14.98
C GLN A 70 11.54 6.60 14.61
N ARG A 71 11.93 6.62 13.33
CA ARG A 71 13.25 7.08 12.88
C ARG A 71 13.20 7.92 11.60
N PRO A 72 13.93 9.06 11.52
CA PRO A 72 14.01 9.89 10.30
C PRO A 72 14.58 9.18 9.07
N SER A 73 15.53 8.26 9.26
CA SER A 73 16.11 7.39 8.23
C SER A 73 15.03 6.56 7.52
N LEU A 74 14.15 5.91 8.29
CA LEU A 74 13.04 5.11 7.77
C LEU A 74 12.00 5.99 7.08
N ALA A 75 11.73 7.18 7.62
CA ALA A 75 10.89 8.19 6.98
C ALA A 75 11.43 8.60 5.59
N ASN A 76 12.74 8.80 5.46
CA ASN A 76 13.37 9.12 4.17
C ASN A 76 13.21 7.98 3.16
N VAL A 77 13.35 6.73 3.60
CA VAL A 77 13.12 5.55 2.76
C VAL A 77 11.67 5.51 2.27
N VAL A 78 10.68 5.66 3.15
CA VAL A 78 9.25 5.69 2.76
C VAL A 78 8.99 6.81 1.76
N GLY A 79 9.53 8.01 1.99
CA GLY A 79 9.43 9.14 1.08
C GLY A 79 10.04 8.86 -0.30
N ALA A 80 11.24 8.27 -0.34
CA ALA A 80 11.91 7.88 -1.59
C ALA A 80 11.12 6.82 -2.37
N LYS A 81 10.34 5.98 -1.68
CA LYS A 81 9.50 4.93 -2.28
C LYS A 81 8.08 5.35 -2.62
N ALA A 82 7.72 6.63 -2.48
CA ALA A 82 6.37 7.11 -2.83
C ALA A 82 5.93 6.75 -4.25
N ALA A 83 6.86 6.75 -5.22
CA ALA A 83 6.58 6.34 -6.60
C ALA A 83 6.23 4.84 -6.72
N ALA A 84 6.90 3.97 -5.96
CA ALA A 84 6.62 2.54 -5.94
C ALA A 84 5.25 2.24 -5.30
N PHE A 85 4.91 2.93 -4.20
CA PHE A 85 3.56 2.88 -3.62
C PHE A 85 2.49 3.30 -4.63
N ARG A 86 2.76 4.35 -5.41
CA ARG A 86 1.86 4.82 -6.47
C ARG A 86 1.68 3.78 -7.57
N ALA A 87 2.75 3.13 -8.00
CA ALA A 87 2.68 2.07 -9.01
C ALA A 87 1.83 0.88 -8.53
N ALA A 88 2.07 0.40 -7.30
CA ALA A 88 1.28 -0.69 -6.73
C ALA A 88 -0.22 -0.32 -6.60
N LEU A 89 -0.52 0.90 -6.15
CA LEU A 89 -1.90 1.37 -6.08
C LEU A 89 -2.55 1.49 -7.46
N GLN A 90 -1.80 1.92 -8.47
CA GLN A 90 -2.31 2.00 -9.83
C GLN A 90 -2.72 0.62 -10.35
N SER A 91 -1.88 -0.40 -10.17
CA SER A 91 -2.23 -1.79 -10.53
C SER A 91 -3.48 -2.27 -9.78
N ILE A 92 -3.59 -1.97 -8.48
CA ILE A 92 -4.78 -2.28 -7.67
C ILE A 92 -6.02 -1.56 -8.22
N GLY A 93 -5.91 -0.26 -8.50
CA GLY A 93 -6.99 0.55 -9.03
C GLY A 93 -7.50 0.01 -10.38
N LEU A 94 -6.59 -0.36 -11.28
CA LEU A 94 -6.94 -0.98 -12.55
C LEU A 94 -7.64 -2.34 -12.35
N SER A 95 -7.10 -3.18 -11.47
CA SER A 95 -7.66 -4.51 -11.14
C SER A 95 -9.07 -4.42 -10.56
N LEU A 96 -9.32 -3.41 -9.71
CA LEU A 96 -10.62 -3.18 -9.08
C LEU A 96 -11.61 -2.36 -9.93
N GLY A 97 -11.18 -1.86 -11.09
CA GLY A 97 -12.01 -0.97 -11.92
C GLY A 97 -12.24 0.42 -11.30
N ALA A 98 -11.28 0.92 -10.52
CA ALA A 98 -11.29 2.29 -10.01
C ALA A 98 -11.17 3.29 -11.17
N ALA A 99 -11.96 4.35 -11.12
CA ALA A 99 -11.95 5.42 -12.12
C ALA A 99 -10.78 6.39 -11.89
N GLU A 100 -10.45 6.65 -10.63
CA GLU A 100 -9.35 7.53 -10.23
C GLU A 100 -8.68 6.98 -8.98
N PHE A 101 -7.40 7.33 -8.80
CA PHE A 101 -6.64 7.02 -7.60
C PHE A 101 -5.76 8.21 -7.21
N SER A 102 -5.53 8.37 -5.91
CA SER A 102 -4.59 9.37 -5.39
C SER A 102 -3.77 8.80 -4.23
N ILE A 103 -2.50 9.23 -4.18
CA ILE A 103 -1.61 9.01 -3.04
C ILE A 103 -1.14 10.37 -2.56
N THR A 104 -1.27 10.61 -1.26
CA THR A 104 -0.72 11.78 -0.61
C THR A 104 0.21 11.33 0.51
N LEU A 105 1.44 11.86 0.51
CA LEU A 105 2.38 11.71 1.62
C LEU A 105 2.25 12.94 2.52
N GLY A 106 1.68 12.78 3.72
CA GLY A 106 1.53 13.83 4.72
C GLY A 106 2.71 13.89 5.69
N VAL A 107 2.79 14.97 6.47
CA VAL A 107 3.70 15.11 7.63
C VAL A 107 2.85 15.19 8.91
N PRO A 108 3.09 14.37 9.96
CA PRO A 108 4.12 13.31 10.04
C PRO A 108 3.91 12.23 8.97
N VAL A 109 4.98 11.54 8.58
CA VAL A 109 5.02 10.64 7.41
C VAL A 109 3.88 9.64 7.46
N ALA A 110 2.84 9.94 6.68
CA ALA A 110 1.62 9.15 6.58
C ALA A 110 1.21 9.11 5.12
N LEU A 111 1.19 7.91 4.56
CA LEU A 111 0.73 7.65 3.21
C LEU A 111 -0.79 7.48 3.24
N SER A 112 -1.50 8.45 2.71
CA SER A 112 -2.95 8.36 2.47
C SER A 112 -3.21 7.88 1.05
N VAL A 113 -4.13 6.92 0.91
CA VAL A 113 -4.46 6.25 -0.34
C VAL A 113 -5.96 6.40 -0.56
N THR A 114 -6.36 6.90 -1.72
CA THR A 114 -7.77 6.99 -2.13
C THR A 114 -7.98 6.29 -3.46
N LEU A 115 -9.05 5.50 -3.54
CA LEU A 115 -9.56 4.92 -4.77
C LEU A 115 -11.00 5.39 -4.96
N SER A 116 -11.30 5.91 -6.14
CA SER A 116 -12.64 6.39 -6.51
C SER A 116 -13.27 5.46 -7.52
N PHE A 117 -14.50 5.04 -7.28
CA PHE A 117 -15.26 4.16 -8.16
C PHE A 117 -16.45 4.91 -8.76
N ARG A 118 -16.73 4.69 -10.05
CA ARG A 118 -17.98 5.17 -10.65
C ARG A 118 -19.11 4.27 -10.20
N VAL A 119 -20.07 4.81 -9.48
CA VAL A 119 -21.32 4.12 -9.16
C VAL A 119 -22.35 4.50 -10.22
N THR A 120 -22.70 3.59 -11.11
CA THR A 120 -23.89 3.76 -11.95
C THR A 120 -25.09 3.33 -11.11
N PRO A 121 -26.05 4.22 -10.78
CA PRO A 121 -27.23 3.83 -10.05
C PRO A 121 -27.98 2.75 -10.84
N ALA A 122 -28.33 1.65 -10.17
CA ALA A 122 -29.12 0.58 -10.76
C ALA A 122 -30.54 1.11 -11.03
N GLY A 123 -30.80 1.65 -12.22
CA GLY A 123 -32.12 2.21 -12.50
C GLY A 123 -32.34 3.05 -13.76
N GLU A 124 -31.35 3.28 -14.63
CA GLU A 124 -31.66 3.83 -15.96
C GLU A 124 -32.11 2.71 -16.89
N ALA A 125 -33.41 2.39 -16.81
CA ALA A 125 -34.11 1.73 -17.90
C ALA A 125 -33.81 2.51 -19.19
N LYS A 126 -33.28 1.81 -20.20
CA LYS A 126 -33.13 2.36 -21.56
C LYS A 126 -34.45 3.02 -21.97
N PRO A 127 -34.45 4.24 -22.53
CA PRO A 127 -35.61 4.69 -23.27
C PRO A 127 -35.78 3.73 -24.45
N GLU A 128 -36.87 2.99 -24.40
CA GLU A 128 -37.37 2.17 -25.50
C GLU A 128 -37.46 3.05 -26.75
N SER A 129 -36.80 2.60 -27.82
CA SER A 129 -36.82 3.27 -29.11
C SER A 129 -38.28 3.40 -29.57
N ALA A 130 -38.84 4.60 -29.49
CA ALA A 130 -40.10 4.91 -30.15
C ALA A 130 -39.85 4.90 -31.67
N LYS A 131 -40.53 3.95 -32.34
CA LYS A 131 -40.63 3.83 -33.79
C LYS A 131 -41.27 5.05 -34.44
#